data_AF-A0A3E0RKF9-F1
#
_entry.id   AF-A0A3E0RKF9-F1
#
_cell.length_a   1.000
_cell.length_b   1.000
_cell.length_c   1.000
_cell.angle_alpha   90.00
_cell.angle_beta   90.00
_cell.angle_gamma   90.00
#
_symmetry.space_group_name_H-M   'P 1'
#
loop_
_entity.id
_entity.type
_entity.pdbx_description
1 polymer ?
#
loop_
_entity_poly.entity_id
_entity_poly.type
_entity_poly.pdbx_seq_one_letter_code
_entity_poly.pdbx_strand_id
1 'polypeptide(L)'
;MDSMKKSILLLFSAMLLASCHGARYHYKQGNRFAEARALKRAVTEYKFALDRKPNKAKYVTAMNTYGTALLEELYTNYRFADGNDSLSVYKFLEAEKWTNYLKPYISVSRYEGFYTRDYLEQRSRYMAGVYERSHGLIRAKDYQQAQKRLRELNELDSKYKDVKSLLRFSEVEPVYTKALEEFELGKYKEAYYRLQPMYKKYPDQNELKLLMDEALDRGMYRIGIVSDPNLTGKEATISAAVQSRLISELYRLGDPFLELVDRTNFDLIQEEQEAIVQGTTSDGALTQELLSANAYLKVVVNVADEIEGELESETKKGYERFYVKTKNKEGETVMTAKYKKVTYREYWKENRVHYIAELVLTDRATSKILSVNSFEFDDEDKAHYINYSNDQLFPGYWKYQSRDHYSDRPEIAEFKRKELARLRKASKSVKSPATMRKGAINYFAQNSAKHVQTLDLRP
;
A
#
# COMPACT_ATOMS: atom_id res chain seq x y z
N MET A 1 -37.55 15.09 -0.33
CA MET A 1 -36.45 14.08 -0.25
C MET A 1 -36.29 13.48 1.15
N ASP A 2 -37.25 13.65 2.07
CA ASP A 2 -37.19 13.12 3.45
C ASP A 2 -38.10 11.91 3.71
N SER A 3 -39.06 11.62 2.83
CA SER A 3 -39.91 10.43 2.94
C SER A 3 -39.15 9.16 2.50
N MET A 4 -38.34 9.25 1.44
CA MET A 4 -37.52 8.11 0.96
C MET A 4 -36.45 7.67 1.97
N LYS A 5 -35.85 8.60 2.74
CA LYS A 5 -34.83 8.25 3.74
C LYS A 5 -35.41 7.56 4.98
N LYS A 6 -36.64 7.88 5.38
CA LYS A 6 -37.34 7.19 6.49
C LYS A 6 -37.79 5.77 6.11
N SER A 7 -38.21 5.56 4.86
CA SER A 7 -38.56 4.21 4.37
C SER A 7 -37.35 3.29 4.18
N ILE A 8 -36.19 3.84 3.81
CA ILE A 8 -34.94 3.06 3.69
C ILE A 8 -34.39 2.67 5.08
N LEU A 9 -34.55 3.53 6.09
CA LEU A 9 -34.12 3.22 7.48
C LEU A 9 -35.04 2.17 8.16
N LEU A 10 -36.33 2.14 7.82
CA LEU A 10 -37.29 1.13 8.30
C LEU A 10 -37.10 -0.23 7.62
N LEU A 11 -36.72 -0.27 6.34
CA LEU A 11 -36.39 -1.53 5.64
C LEU A 11 -35.08 -2.16 6.11
N PHE A 12 -34.08 -1.36 6.51
CA PHE A 12 -32.81 -1.89 7.05
C PHE A 12 -32.95 -2.43 8.48
N SER A 13 -33.88 -1.90 9.28
CA SER A 13 -34.19 -2.41 10.62
C SER A 13 -34.96 -3.74 10.59
N ALA A 14 -35.80 -3.96 9.56
CA ALA A 14 -36.54 -5.21 9.37
C ALA A 14 -35.66 -6.39 8.93
N MET A 15 -34.53 -6.15 8.25
CA MET A 15 -33.58 -7.20 7.86
C MET A 15 -32.71 -7.71 9.03
N LEU A 16 -32.60 -6.95 10.12
CA LEU A 16 -31.87 -7.38 11.33
C LEU A 16 -32.72 -8.26 12.27
N LEU A 17 -34.03 -8.37 12.04
CA LEU A 17 -34.94 -9.20 12.85
C LEU A 17 -35.19 -10.61 12.25
N ALA A 18 -34.68 -10.89 11.04
CA ALA A 18 -34.94 -12.13 10.31
C ALA A 18 -33.96 -13.29 10.59
N SER A 19 -33.11 -13.21 11.63
CA SER A 19 -32.19 -14.31 11.98
C SER A 19 -32.35 -14.87 13.39
N CYS A 20 -33.27 -14.34 14.20
CA CYS A 20 -33.54 -14.92 15.52
C CYS A 20 -34.65 -15.98 15.42
N HIS A 21 -34.34 -17.10 14.75
CA HIS A 21 -35.23 -18.25 14.75
C HIS A 21 -35.38 -18.79 16.19
N GLY A 22 -36.62 -18.93 16.64
CA GLY A 22 -36.93 -19.39 18.00
C GLY A 22 -36.68 -20.89 18.20
N ALA A 23 -36.61 -21.34 19.45
CA ALA A 23 -36.31 -22.74 19.80
C ALA A 23 -37.22 -23.78 19.11
N ARG A 24 -38.49 -23.44 18.84
CA ARG A 24 -39.44 -24.32 18.14
C ARG A 24 -39.08 -24.55 16.67
N TYR A 25 -38.52 -23.55 16.00
CA TYR A 25 -38.06 -23.66 14.62
C TYR A 25 -36.93 -24.69 14.52
N HIS A 26 -35.89 -24.51 15.35
CA HIS A 26 -34.73 -25.39 15.40
C HIS A 26 -35.14 -26.83 15.73
N TYR A 27 -36.04 -27.03 16.68
CA TYR A 27 -36.59 -28.38 16.96
C TYR A 27 -37.29 -29.00 15.73
N LYS A 28 -38.10 -28.23 14.99
CA LYS A 28 -38.77 -28.73 13.78
C LYS A 28 -37.77 -29.08 12.68
N GLN A 29 -36.73 -28.26 12.48
CA GLN A 29 -35.68 -28.57 11.51
C GLN A 29 -34.86 -29.79 11.93
N GLY A 30 -34.53 -29.91 13.22
CA GLY A 30 -33.87 -31.09 13.77
C GLY A 30 -34.65 -32.38 13.46
N ASN A 31 -35.98 -32.37 13.64
CA ASN A 31 -36.83 -33.51 13.29
C ASN A 31 -36.76 -33.86 11.80
N ARG A 32 -36.77 -32.86 10.90
CA ARG A 32 -36.64 -33.10 9.45
C ARG A 32 -35.29 -33.71 9.10
N PHE A 33 -34.21 -33.25 9.72
CA PHE A 33 -32.89 -33.85 9.52
C PHE A 33 -32.81 -35.26 10.10
N ALA A 34 -33.45 -35.52 11.25
CA ALA A 34 -33.52 -36.84 11.86
C ALA A 34 -34.29 -37.84 10.98
N GLU A 35 -35.43 -37.44 10.42
CA GLU A 35 -36.21 -38.23 9.45
C GLU A 35 -35.36 -38.58 8.21
N ALA A 36 -34.52 -37.64 7.76
CA ALA A 36 -33.57 -37.84 6.67
C ALA A 36 -32.29 -38.59 7.08
N ARG A 37 -32.19 -39.12 8.31
CA ARG A 37 -31.00 -39.76 8.91
C ARG A 37 -29.74 -38.89 8.92
N ALA A 38 -29.88 -37.58 8.78
CA ALA A 38 -28.78 -36.62 8.85
C ALA A 38 -28.46 -36.26 10.31
N LEU A 39 -28.00 -37.25 11.09
CA LEU A 39 -27.86 -37.16 12.54
C LEU A 39 -27.05 -35.97 13.02
N LYS A 40 -25.88 -35.68 12.41
CA LYS A 40 -25.03 -34.51 12.73
C LYS A 40 -25.79 -33.18 12.62
N ARG A 41 -26.61 -33.02 11.57
CA ARG A 41 -27.42 -31.81 11.37
C ARG A 41 -28.57 -31.76 12.36
N ALA A 42 -29.22 -32.91 12.59
CA ALA A 42 -30.31 -33.03 13.56
C ALA A 42 -29.88 -32.60 14.96
N VAL A 43 -28.77 -33.15 15.48
CA VAL A 43 -28.27 -32.80 16.83
C VAL A 43 -27.80 -31.36 16.93
N THR A 44 -27.26 -30.78 15.86
CA THR A 44 -26.88 -29.37 15.81
C THR A 44 -28.10 -28.47 15.97
N GLU A 45 -29.20 -28.79 15.27
CA GLU A 45 -30.47 -28.07 15.40
C GLU A 45 -31.11 -28.27 16.79
N TYR A 46 -31.05 -29.48 17.35
CA TYR A 46 -31.53 -29.72 18.72
C TYR A 46 -30.72 -28.94 19.76
N LYS A 47 -29.42 -28.78 19.56
CA LYS A 47 -28.58 -27.93 20.41
C LYS A 47 -29.10 -26.49 20.38
N PHE A 48 -29.31 -25.93 19.19
CA PHE A 48 -29.86 -24.58 19.06
C PHE A 48 -31.23 -24.40 19.72
N ALA A 49 -32.06 -25.44 19.72
CA ALA A 49 -33.33 -25.44 20.43
C ALA A 49 -33.15 -25.47 21.96
N LEU A 50 -32.21 -26.29 22.47
CA LEU A 50 -31.91 -26.44 23.90
C LEU A 50 -31.21 -25.21 24.48
N ASP A 51 -30.25 -24.62 23.78
CA ASP A 51 -29.55 -23.40 24.22
C ASP A 51 -30.53 -22.24 24.44
N ARG A 52 -31.57 -22.16 23.61
CA ARG A 52 -32.61 -21.13 23.70
C ARG A 52 -33.69 -21.45 24.72
N LYS A 53 -34.01 -22.73 24.90
CA LYS A 53 -35.02 -23.18 25.87
C LYS A 53 -34.53 -24.44 26.59
N PRO A 54 -33.67 -24.28 27.61
CA PRO A 54 -33.16 -25.38 28.39
C PRO A 54 -34.28 -26.18 29.07
N ASN A 55 -34.02 -27.45 29.38
CA ASN A 55 -34.90 -28.33 30.15
C ASN A 55 -36.30 -28.59 29.56
N LYS A 56 -36.57 -28.16 28.31
CA LYS A 56 -37.84 -28.52 27.66
C LYS A 56 -37.83 -30.01 27.33
N ALA A 57 -38.63 -30.79 28.04
CA ALA A 57 -38.68 -32.25 27.96
C ALA A 57 -38.52 -32.82 26.54
N LYS A 58 -39.37 -32.41 25.59
CA LYS A 58 -39.28 -32.88 24.19
C LYS A 58 -37.96 -32.57 23.47
N TYR A 59 -37.29 -31.47 23.80
CA TYR A 59 -36.00 -31.11 23.19
C TYR A 59 -34.88 -31.93 23.81
N VAL A 60 -34.94 -32.13 25.13
CA VAL A 60 -34.01 -33.00 25.86
C VAL A 60 -34.14 -34.44 25.36
N THR A 61 -35.36 -34.96 25.23
CA THR A 61 -35.61 -36.31 24.70
C THR A 61 -35.06 -36.47 23.29
N ALA A 62 -35.36 -35.54 22.37
CA ALA A 62 -34.85 -35.61 21.00
C ALA A 62 -33.32 -35.54 20.94
N MET A 63 -32.70 -34.63 21.71
CA MET A 63 -31.25 -34.55 21.81
C MET A 63 -30.65 -35.85 22.37
N ASN A 64 -31.25 -36.44 23.42
CA ASN A 64 -30.77 -37.68 24.00
C ASN A 64 -30.85 -38.85 23.01
N THR A 65 -32.00 -39.01 22.34
CA THR A 65 -32.21 -40.09 21.36
C THR A 65 -31.25 -39.96 20.18
N TYR A 66 -31.24 -38.81 19.49
CA TYR A 66 -30.45 -38.66 18.27
C TYR A 66 -28.98 -38.36 18.53
N GLY A 67 -28.64 -37.75 19.67
CA GLY A 67 -27.28 -37.60 20.15
C GLY A 67 -26.64 -38.94 20.50
N THR A 68 -27.36 -39.82 21.21
CA THR A 68 -26.88 -41.19 21.48
C THR A 68 -26.72 -41.98 20.18
N ALA A 69 -27.71 -41.94 19.29
CA ALA A 69 -27.63 -42.61 17.99
C ALA A 69 -26.44 -42.12 17.14
N LEU A 70 -26.15 -40.81 17.16
CA LEU A 70 -24.98 -40.26 16.47
C LEU A 70 -23.68 -40.82 17.06
N LEU A 71 -23.53 -40.81 18.39
CA LEU A 71 -22.33 -41.36 19.02
C LEU A 71 -22.18 -42.86 18.75
N GLU A 72 -23.27 -43.62 18.77
CA GLU A 72 -23.26 -45.03 18.40
C GLU A 72 -22.79 -45.23 16.97
N GLU A 73 -23.32 -44.47 16.01
CA GLU A 73 -22.89 -44.52 14.61
C GLU A 73 -21.41 -44.18 14.47
N LEU A 74 -20.93 -43.12 15.12
CA LEU A 74 -19.54 -42.67 15.03
C LEU A 74 -18.56 -43.69 15.60
N TYR A 75 -18.83 -44.24 16.79
CA TYR A 75 -17.95 -45.25 17.40
C TYR A 75 -18.08 -46.62 16.72
N THR A 76 -19.23 -46.93 16.11
CA THR A 76 -19.38 -48.12 15.26
C THR A 76 -18.55 -47.98 13.99
N ASN A 77 -18.58 -46.81 13.35
CA ASN A 77 -17.75 -46.52 12.18
C ASN A 77 -16.25 -46.55 12.52
N TYR A 78 -15.86 -46.12 13.72
CA TYR A 78 -14.49 -46.28 14.22
C TYR A 78 -14.10 -47.75 14.33
N ARG A 79 -14.96 -48.61 14.90
CA ARG A 79 -14.71 -50.05 14.98
C ARG A 79 -14.62 -50.74 13.62
N PHE A 80 -15.46 -50.36 12.67
CA PHE A 80 -15.41 -50.91 11.31
C PHE A 80 -14.19 -50.45 10.51
N ALA A 81 -13.50 -49.40 10.96
CA ALA A 81 -12.24 -48.97 10.36
C ALA A 81 -11.03 -49.80 10.83
N ASP A 82 -11.21 -50.71 11.79
CA ASP A 82 -10.13 -51.52 12.35
C ASP A 82 -9.37 -52.30 11.25
N GLY A 83 -8.05 -52.39 11.40
CA GLY A 83 -7.14 -52.84 10.34
C GLY A 83 -6.70 -51.75 9.35
N ASN A 84 -7.32 -50.56 9.35
CA ASN A 84 -6.82 -49.37 8.65
C ASN A 84 -6.52 -48.25 9.66
N ASP A 85 -5.31 -48.25 10.22
CA ASP A 85 -4.91 -47.33 11.30
C ASP A 85 -5.14 -45.84 10.94
N SER A 86 -4.98 -45.43 9.67
CA SER A 86 -5.26 -44.05 9.22
C SER A 86 -6.74 -43.70 9.37
N LEU A 87 -7.60 -44.55 8.81
CA LEU A 87 -9.04 -44.34 8.84
C LEU A 87 -9.55 -44.38 10.29
N SER A 88 -9.07 -45.33 11.10
CA SER A 88 -9.47 -45.46 12.51
C SER A 88 -9.11 -44.22 13.32
N VAL A 89 -7.89 -43.68 13.18
CA VAL A 89 -7.47 -42.46 13.89
C VAL A 89 -8.43 -41.30 13.60
N TYR A 90 -8.76 -41.05 12.33
CA TYR A 90 -9.64 -39.93 11.97
C TYR A 90 -11.10 -40.17 12.37
N LYS A 91 -11.59 -41.42 12.29
CA LYS A 91 -12.94 -41.76 12.77
C LYS A 91 -13.06 -41.61 14.28
N PHE A 92 -12.01 -41.97 15.03
CA PHE A 92 -11.96 -41.74 16.47
C PHE A 92 -11.97 -40.25 16.82
N LEU A 93 -11.10 -39.45 16.19
CA LEU A 93 -11.04 -38.00 16.42
C LEU A 93 -12.38 -37.31 16.12
N GLU A 94 -13.10 -37.76 15.09
CA GLU A 94 -14.46 -37.30 14.82
C GLU A 94 -15.45 -37.71 15.92
N ALA A 95 -15.42 -38.97 16.35
CA ALA A 95 -16.27 -39.46 17.44
C ALA A 95 -16.02 -38.72 18.75
N GLU A 96 -14.76 -38.47 19.10
CA GLU A 96 -14.35 -37.74 20.30
C GLU A 96 -14.81 -36.27 20.23
N LYS A 97 -14.65 -35.61 19.08
CA LYS A 97 -15.16 -34.25 18.86
C LYS A 97 -16.66 -34.16 19.14
N TRP A 98 -17.45 -35.09 18.60
CA TRP A 98 -18.90 -35.11 18.83
C TRP A 98 -19.28 -35.54 20.24
N THR A 99 -18.48 -36.40 20.88
CA THR A 99 -18.66 -36.77 22.30
C THR A 99 -18.52 -35.53 23.17
N ASN A 100 -17.46 -34.75 22.98
CA ASN A 100 -17.24 -33.49 23.69
C ASN A 100 -18.32 -32.45 23.40
N TYR A 101 -18.79 -32.37 22.16
CA TYR A 101 -19.89 -31.48 21.77
C TYR A 101 -21.22 -31.81 22.45
N LEU A 102 -21.52 -33.10 22.65
CA LEU A 102 -22.79 -33.57 23.21
C LEU A 102 -22.78 -33.74 24.73
N LYS A 103 -21.60 -33.85 25.35
CA LYS A 103 -21.39 -34.02 26.80
C LYS A 103 -22.21 -33.08 27.70
N PRO A 104 -22.45 -31.79 27.36
CA PRO A 104 -23.29 -30.91 28.17
C PRO A 104 -24.79 -31.26 28.17
N TYR A 105 -25.26 -32.05 27.19
CA TYR A 105 -26.69 -32.25 26.93
C TYR A 105 -27.15 -33.69 27.17
N ILE A 106 -26.25 -34.67 27.08
CA ILE A 106 -26.55 -36.11 27.21
C ILE A 106 -25.47 -36.81 28.03
N SER A 107 -25.80 -37.98 28.59
CA SER A 107 -24.79 -38.82 29.25
C SER A 107 -23.88 -39.47 28.21
N VAL A 108 -22.57 -39.32 28.39
CA VAL A 108 -21.54 -39.89 27.51
C VAL A 108 -20.62 -40.91 28.21
N SER A 109 -20.91 -41.27 29.47
CA SER A 109 -20.04 -42.10 30.32
C SER A 109 -19.67 -43.45 29.71
N ARG A 110 -20.55 -44.03 28.88
CA ARG A 110 -20.28 -45.30 28.16
C ARG A 110 -19.13 -45.21 27.14
N TYR A 111 -18.75 -44.01 26.71
CA TYR A 111 -17.71 -43.77 25.70
C TYR A 111 -16.42 -43.20 26.31
N GLU A 112 -16.51 -42.58 27.48
CA GLU A 112 -15.36 -41.95 28.14
C GLU A 112 -14.32 -43.01 28.51
N GLY A 113 -13.10 -42.87 27.99
CA GLY A 113 -11.99 -43.77 28.26
C GLY A 113 -12.07 -45.15 27.57
N PHE A 114 -13.24 -45.56 27.10
CA PHE A 114 -13.50 -46.92 26.64
C PHE A 114 -12.58 -47.37 25.48
N TYR A 115 -12.35 -46.48 24.51
CA TYR A 115 -11.53 -46.77 23.32
C TYR A 115 -10.12 -46.17 23.39
N THR A 116 -9.74 -45.56 24.51
CA THR A 116 -8.52 -44.76 24.60
C THR A 116 -7.26 -45.58 24.31
N ARG A 117 -7.16 -46.79 24.86
CA ARG A 117 -6.00 -47.67 24.62
C ARG A 117 -5.89 -48.03 23.14
N ASP A 118 -6.97 -48.55 22.55
CA ASP A 118 -6.99 -48.99 21.15
C ASP A 118 -6.65 -47.83 20.19
N TYR A 119 -7.19 -46.63 20.46
CA TYR A 119 -6.87 -45.42 19.72
C TYR A 119 -5.38 -45.05 19.83
N LEU A 120 -4.81 -45.07 21.04
CA LEU A 120 -3.40 -44.73 21.24
C LEU A 120 -2.47 -45.69 20.50
N GLU A 121 -2.79 -46.99 20.47
CA GLU A 121 -2.04 -48.00 19.72
C GLU A 121 -2.14 -47.80 18.20
N GLN A 122 -3.36 -47.61 17.67
CA GLN A 122 -3.60 -47.34 16.25
C GLN A 122 -2.93 -46.04 15.81
N ARG A 123 -3.02 -44.98 16.63
CA ARG A 123 -2.35 -43.70 16.39
C ARG A 123 -0.84 -43.88 16.33
N SER A 124 -0.26 -44.62 17.27
CA SER A 124 1.19 -44.88 17.29
C SER A 124 1.66 -45.57 16.00
N ARG A 125 0.98 -46.64 15.57
CA ARG A 125 1.29 -47.34 14.31
C ARG A 125 1.09 -46.47 13.07
N TYR A 126 -0.01 -45.73 13.00
CA TYR A 126 -0.28 -44.82 11.91
C TYR A 126 0.84 -43.77 11.77
N MET A 127 1.16 -43.11 12.89
CA MET A 127 2.17 -42.06 12.92
C MET A 127 3.55 -42.59 12.54
N ALA A 128 3.93 -43.79 13.02
CA ALA A 128 5.17 -44.44 12.61
C ALA A 128 5.23 -44.69 11.10
N GLY A 129 4.14 -45.21 10.51
CA GLY A 129 4.08 -45.43 9.06
C GLY A 129 4.13 -44.14 8.23
N VAL A 130 3.46 -43.07 8.68
CA VAL A 130 3.53 -41.76 8.01
C VAL A 130 4.93 -41.16 8.13
N TYR A 131 5.58 -41.33 9.28
CA TYR A 131 6.94 -40.84 9.55
C TYR A 131 7.96 -41.47 8.59
N GLU A 132 7.97 -42.80 8.46
CA GLU A 132 8.86 -43.50 7.53
C GLU A 132 8.60 -43.13 6.06
N ARG A 133 7.33 -42.97 5.67
CA ARG A 133 6.99 -42.49 4.33
C ARG A 133 7.47 -41.07 4.09
N SER A 134 7.41 -40.20 5.10
CA SER A 134 7.88 -38.81 5.00
C SER A 134 9.38 -38.77 4.75
N HIS A 135 10.17 -39.63 5.42
CA HIS A 135 11.60 -39.80 5.13
C HIS A 135 11.86 -40.29 3.70
N GLY A 136 11.03 -41.21 3.19
CA GLY A 136 11.09 -41.63 1.79
C GLY A 136 10.85 -40.49 0.81
N LEU A 137 9.83 -39.67 1.07
CA LEU A 137 9.49 -38.49 0.24
C LEU A 137 10.62 -37.44 0.27
N ILE A 138 11.20 -37.17 1.43
CA ILE A 138 12.35 -36.24 1.56
C ILE A 138 13.55 -36.75 0.74
N ARG A 139 13.89 -38.05 0.84
CA ARG A 139 15.00 -38.64 0.06
C ARG A 139 14.76 -38.58 -1.44
N ALA A 140 13.49 -38.70 -1.87
CA ALA A 140 13.09 -38.52 -3.26
C ALA A 140 12.95 -37.05 -3.70
N LYS A 141 13.25 -36.09 -2.80
CA LYS A 141 13.05 -34.64 -3.01
C LYS A 141 11.60 -34.23 -3.30
N ASP A 142 10.63 -35.07 -2.95
CA ASP A 142 9.20 -34.74 -2.99
C ASP A 142 8.81 -33.99 -1.70
N TYR A 143 9.36 -32.78 -1.56
CA TYR A 143 9.19 -31.95 -0.38
C TYR A 143 7.74 -31.51 -0.18
N GLN A 144 6.98 -31.30 -1.26
CA GLN A 144 5.58 -30.87 -1.16
C GLN A 144 4.72 -31.93 -0.46
N GLN A 145 4.86 -33.19 -0.86
CA GLN A 145 4.12 -34.28 -0.23
C GLN A 145 4.65 -34.59 1.17
N ALA A 146 5.98 -34.53 1.37
CA ALA A 146 6.58 -34.69 2.69
C ALA A 146 6.02 -33.68 3.68
N GLN A 147 5.99 -32.39 3.33
CA GLN A 147 5.44 -31.32 4.17
C GLN A 147 3.97 -31.57 4.54
N LYS A 148 3.15 -32.04 3.59
CA LYS A 148 1.74 -32.37 3.86
C LYS A 148 1.61 -33.44 4.95
N ARG A 149 2.42 -34.50 4.86
CA ARG A 149 2.42 -35.61 5.82
C ARG A 149 3.02 -35.22 7.17
N LEU A 150 4.07 -34.40 7.17
CA LEU A 150 4.71 -33.91 8.39
C LEU A 150 3.82 -32.92 9.14
N ARG A 151 3.06 -32.06 8.45
CA ARG A 151 2.05 -31.20 9.08
C ARG A 151 0.96 -32.02 9.75
N GLU A 152 0.47 -33.06 9.07
CA GLU A 152 -0.47 -34.03 9.63
C GLU A 152 0.08 -34.69 10.91
N LEU A 153 1.34 -35.14 10.91
CA LEU A 153 1.96 -35.69 12.12
C LEU A 153 2.06 -34.66 13.25
N ASN A 154 2.45 -33.42 12.93
CA ASN A 154 2.59 -32.36 13.91
C ASN A 154 1.23 -31.91 14.51
N GLU A 155 0.14 -32.03 13.76
CA GLU A 155 -1.23 -31.83 14.26
C GLU A 155 -1.67 -32.96 15.20
N LEU A 156 -1.31 -34.21 14.89
CA LEU A 156 -1.62 -35.36 15.74
C LEU A 156 -0.81 -35.38 17.04
N ASP A 157 0.48 -35.07 16.98
CA ASP A 157 1.35 -34.87 18.14
C ASP A 157 2.52 -33.95 17.80
N SER A 158 2.47 -32.73 18.34
CA SER A 158 3.48 -31.69 18.13
C SER A 158 4.86 -32.00 18.74
N LYS A 159 4.98 -33.06 19.55
CA LYS A 159 6.24 -33.53 20.15
C LYS A 159 6.71 -34.85 19.56
N TYR A 160 6.08 -35.32 18.48
CA TYR A 160 6.46 -36.58 17.85
C TYR A 160 7.83 -36.50 17.19
N LYS A 161 8.83 -37.07 17.86
CA LYS A 161 10.22 -37.19 17.37
C LYS A 161 10.74 -35.81 16.86
N ASP A 162 11.38 -35.81 15.70
CA ASP A 162 11.97 -34.68 14.99
C ASP A 162 11.06 -34.14 13.86
N VAL A 163 9.76 -34.42 13.87
CA VAL A 163 8.82 -34.00 12.80
C VAL A 163 8.88 -32.49 12.53
N LYS A 164 9.02 -31.67 13.57
CA LYS A 164 9.16 -30.20 13.42
C LYS A 164 10.44 -29.84 12.65
N SER A 165 11.55 -30.50 12.96
CA SER A 165 12.82 -30.30 12.28
C SER A 165 12.76 -30.78 10.83
N LEU A 166 12.16 -31.95 10.57
CA LEU A 166 11.93 -32.46 9.22
C LEU A 166 11.03 -31.56 8.40
N LEU A 167 9.96 -31.02 9.01
CA LEU A 167 9.07 -30.08 8.35
C LEU A 167 9.84 -28.81 7.96
N ARG A 168 10.60 -28.23 8.89
CA ARG A 168 11.48 -27.08 8.61
C ARG A 168 12.47 -27.38 7.49
N PHE A 169 13.19 -28.51 7.55
CA PHE A 169 14.11 -28.93 6.50
C PHE A 169 13.41 -29.02 5.14
N SER A 170 12.26 -29.69 5.07
CA SER A 170 11.49 -29.84 3.82
C SER A 170 10.92 -28.54 3.25
N GLU A 171 10.82 -27.48 4.05
CA GLU A 171 10.45 -26.15 3.58
C GLU A 171 11.67 -25.34 3.11
N VAL A 172 12.79 -25.45 3.82
CA VAL A 172 14.02 -24.68 3.57
C VAL A 172 14.80 -25.21 2.38
N GLU A 173 15.05 -26.51 2.33
CA GLU A 173 15.90 -27.18 1.33
C GLU A 173 15.54 -26.86 -0.14
N PRO A 174 14.27 -26.95 -0.59
CA PRO A 174 13.93 -26.62 -1.97
C PRO A 174 14.12 -25.13 -2.30
N VAL A 175 13.96 -24.23 -1.32
CA VAL A 175 14.17 -22.79 -1.51
C VAL A 175 15.66 -22.48 -1.60
N TYR A 176 16.45 -23.08 -0.69
CA TYR A 176 17.90 -22.93 -0.66
C TYR A 176 18.55 -23.45 -1.95
N THR A 177 18.21 -24.68 -2.36
CA THR A 177 18.75 -25.29 -3.59
C THR A 177 18.51 -24.41 -4.81
N LYS A 178 17.28 -23.89 -4.96
CA LYS A 178 16.94 -23.03 -6.09
C LYS A 178 17.64 -21.67 -6.02
N ALA A 179 17.83 -21.11 -4.82
CA ALA A 179 18.58 -19.87 -4.67
C ALA A 179 20.06 -20.07 -4.99
N LEU A 180 20.62 -21.24 -4.63
CA LEU A 180 21.99 -21.61 -4.99
C LEU A 180 22.16 -21.72 -6.51
N GLU A 181 21.22 -22.36 -7.22
CA GLU A 181 21.21 -22.39 -8.69
C GLU A 181 21.18 -20.98 -9.29
N GLU A 182 20.36 -20.08 -8.75
CA GLU A 182 20.30 -18.68 -9.20
C GLU A 182 21.62 -17.95 -8.93
N PHE A 183 22.19 -18.16 -7.74
CA PHE A 183 23.47 -17.59 -7.34
C PHE A 183 24.61 -18.05 -8.26
N GLU A 184 24.68 -19.34 -8.60
CA GLU A 184 25.67 -19.92 -9.53
C GLU A 184 25.53 -19.36 -10.95
N LEU A 185 24.32 -18.95 -11.35
CA LEU A 185 24.04 -18.27 -12.61
C LEU A 185 24.30 -16.75 -12.57
N GLY A 186 24.85 -16.22 -11.47
CA GLY A 186 25.09 -14.78 -11.29
C GLY A 186 23.82 -13.95 -11.04
N LYS A 187 22.69 -14.59 -10.74
CA LYS A 187 21.40 -13.95 -10.44
C LYS A 187 21.29 -13.64 -8.95
N TYR A 188 22.21 -12.82 -8.46
CA TYR A 188 22.38 -12.58 -7.03
C TYR A 188 21.16 -11.91 -6.39
N LYS A 189 20.53 -10.95 -7.09
CA LYS A 189 19.32 -10.26 -6.61
C LYS A 189 18.16 -11.23 -6.44
N GLU A 190 17.95 -12.11 -7.42
CA GLU A 190 16.93 -13.15 -7.39
C GLU A 190 17.17 -14.16 -6.26
N ALA A 191 18.41 -14.63 -6.09
CA ALA A 191 18.79 -15.55 -5.02
C ALA A 191 18.49 -14.96 -3.63
N TYR A 192 18.90 -13.69 -3.39
CA TYR A 192 18.64 -13.00 -2.13
C TYR A 192 17.13 -12.89 -1.81
N TYR A 193 16.33 -12.40 -2.77
CA TYR A 193 14.89 -12.24 -2.55
C TYR A 193 14.14 -13.56 -2.48
N ARG A 194 14.68 -14.65 -3.07
CA ARG A 194 14.15 -16.00 -2.88
C ARG A 194 14.35 -16.50 -1.45
N LEU A 195 15.50 -16.22 -0.85
CA LEU A 195 15.86 -16.65 0.50
C LEU A 195 15.19 -15.81 1.59
N GLN A 196 15.00 -14.51 1.35
CA GLN A 196 14.52 -13.54 2.34
C GLN A 196 13.23 -13.95 3.08
N PRO A 197 12.14 -14.42 2.40
CA PRO A 197 10.94 -14.88 3.10
C PRO A 197 11.20 -16.10 4.00
N MET A 198 12.09 -16.99 3.58
CA MET A 198 12.43 -18.19 4.33
C MET A 198 13.29 -17.86 5.55
N TYR A 199 14.28 -16.98 5.40
CA TYR A 199 15.08 -16.48 6.51
C TYR A 199 14.23 -15.71 7.53
N LYS A 200 13.27 -14.90 7.08
CA LYS A 200 12.32 -14.23 8.00
C LYS A 200 11.49 -15.23 8.82
N LYS A 201 11.15 -16.39 8.25
CA LYS A 201 10.42 -17.45 8.94
C LYS A 201 11.33 -18.24 9.90
N TYR A 202 12.57 -18.47 9.50
CA TYR A 202 13.58 -19.25 10.25
C TYR A 202 14.91 -18.48 10.36
N PRO A 203 14.97 -17.44 11.22
CA PRO A 203 16.12 -16.54 11.31
C PRO A 203 17.38 -17.20 11.88
N ASP A 204 17.23 -18.38 12.48
CA ASP A 204 18.31 -19.19 13.02
C ASP A 204 18.93 -20.15 11.99
N GLN A 205 18.50 -20.12 10.72
CA GLN A 205 19.19 -20.81 9.62
C GLN A 205 20.39 -19.99 9.12
N ASN A 206 21.59 -20.36 9.58
CA ASN A 206 22.83 -19.67 9.24
C ASN A 206 23.18 -19.77 7.74
N GLU A 207 22.84 -20.89 7.10
CA GLU A 207 23.13 -21.13 5.68
C GLU A 207 22.34 -20.19 4.77
N LEU A 208 21.09 -19.87 5.14
CA LEU A 208 20.28 -18.88 4.42
C LEU A 208 20.91 -17.50 4.53
N LYS A 209 21.34 -17.12 5.74
CA LYS A 209 22.01 -15.84 5.99
C LYS A 209 23.30 -15.73 5.19
N LEU A 210 24.15 -16.75 5.23
CA LEU A 210 25.44 -16.75 4.54
C LEU A 210 25.27 -16.54 3.04
N LEU A 211 24.36 -17.30 2.41
CA LEU A 211 24.11 -17.16 0.97
C LEU A 211 23.45 -15.82 0.62
N MET A 212 22.59 -15.28 1.49
CA MET A 212 22.04 -13.93 1.33
C MET A 212 23.12 -12.85 1.41
N ASP A 213 24.00 -12.91 2.41
CA ASP A 213 25.08 -11.95 2.62
C ASP A 213 26.07 -12.01 1.44
N GLU A 214 26.38 -13.21 0.94
CA GLU A 214 27.25 -13.38 -0.23
C GLU A 214 26.57 -12.91 -1.54
N ALA A 215 25.28 -13.18 -1.71
CA ALA A 215 24.51 -12.66 -2.84
C ALA A 215 24.50 -11.13 -2.82
N LEU A 216 24.34 -10.53 -1.66
CA LEU A 216 24.37 -9.09 -1.49
C LEU A 216 25.73 -8.51 -1.89
N ASP A 217 26.82 -9.06 -1.37
CA ASP A 217 28.19 -8.62 -1.66
C ASP A 217 28.51 -8.69 -3.16
N ARG A 218 28.18 -9.81 -3.81
CA ARG A 218 28.46 -10.02 -5.24
C ARG A 218 27.49 -9.30 -6.19
N GLY A 219 26.27 -9.03 -5.74
CA GLY A 219 25.25 -8.36 -6.55
C GLY A 219 25.24 -6.84 -6.36
N MET A 220 25.97 -6.30 -5.38
CA MET A 220 25.98 -4.88 -5.06
C MET A 220 26.44 -4.05 -6.25
N TYR A 221 25.60 -3.10 -6.68
CA TYR A 221 25.92 -2.14 -7.72
C TYR A 221 26.20 -0.77 -7.10
N ARG A 222 27.44 -0.30 -7.23
CA ARG A 222 27.88 1.00 -6.72
C ARG A 222 27.73 2.07 -7.79
N ILE A 223 26.94 3.09 -7.50
CA ILE A 223 26.78 4.27 -8.36
C ILE A 223 27.53 5.45 -7.75
N GLY A 224 28.52 5.96 -8.49
CA GLY A 224 29.18 7.22 -8.18
C GLY A 224 28.34 8.39 -8.66
N ILE A 225 28.02 9.34 -7.79
CA ILE A 225 27.27 10.54 -8.18
C ILE A 225 28.24 11.68 -8.43
N VAL A 226 28.18 12.23 -9.64
CA VAL A 226 29.12 13.26 -10.12
C VAL A 226 28.38 14.54 -10.49
N SER A 227 29.05 15.67 -10.34
CA SER A 227 28.58 16.98 -10.81
C SER A 227 29.32 17.38 -12.09
N ASP A 228 28.75 18.33 -12.83
CA ASP A 228 29.40 18.89 -14.02
C ASP A 228 30.19 20.16 -13.65
N PRO A 229 31.53 20.15 -13.68
CA PRO A 229 32.34 21.30 -13.26
C PRO A 229 32.25 22.48 -14.23
N ASN A 230 31.82 22.25 -15.47
CA ASN A 230 31.69 23.31 -16.48
C ASN A 230 30.36 24.07 -16.37
N LEU A 231 29.41 23.54 -15.59
CA LEU A 231 28.10 24.14 -15.41
C LEU A 231 28.19 25.27 -14.38
N THR A 232 27.69 26.44 -14.73
CA THR A 232 27.72 27.62 -13.86
C THR A 232 26.32 28.27 -13.76
N GLY A 233 26.17 29.24 -12.87
CA GLY A 233 24.94 30.03 -12.77
C GLY A 233 23.75 29.30 -12.14
N LYS A 234 22.55 29.58 -12.66
CA LYS A 234 21.29 29.11 -12.08
C LYS A 234 21.15 27.60 -12.28
N GLU A 235 21.45 27.13 -13.48
CA GLU A 235 21.45 25.74 -13.92
C GLU A 235 22.29 24.88 -12.99
N ALA A 236 23.50 25.33 -12.64
CA ALA A 236 24.37 24.64 -11.68
C ALA A 236 23.73 24.51 -10.30
N THR A 237 23.16 25.61 -9.79
CA THR A 237 22.51 25.64 -8.46
C THR A 237 21.30 24.70 -8.42
N ILE A 238 20.49 24.68 -9.48
CA ILE A 238 19.32 23.80 -9.56
C ILE A 238 19.77 22.34 -9.72
N SER A 239 20.78 22.06 -10.56
CA SER A 239 21.33 20.72 -10.75
C SER A 239 21.83 20.11 -9.44
N ALA A 240 22.58 20.88 -8.64
CA ALA A 240 23.04 20.45 -7.32
C ALA A 240 21.86 20.15 -6.35
N ALA A 241 20.80 20.94 -6.41
CA ALA A 241 19.58 20.70 -5.63
C ALA A 241 18.83 19.44 -6.09
N VAL A 242 18.74 19.20 -7.40
CA VAL A 242 18.17 17.97 -7.98
C VAL A 242 19.01 16.76 -7.56
N GLN A 243 20.33 16.84 -7.65
CA GLN A 243 21.25 15.77 -7.25
C GLN A 243 21.08 15.42 -5.76
N SER A 244 21.09 16.42 -4.88
CA SER A 244 20.89 16.21 -3.43
C SER A 244 19.54 15.56 -3.12
N ARG A 245 18.48 15.98 -3.83
CA ARG A 245 17.16 15.39 -3.69
C ARG A 245 17.11 13.97 -4.26
N LEU A 246 17.76 13.71 -5.40
CA LEU A 246 17.86 12.40 -6.03
C LEU A 246 18.55 11.41 -5.10
N ILE A 247 19.67 11.80 -4.47
CA ILE A 247 20.35 11.01 -3.44
C ILE A 247 19.35 10.60 -2.35
N SER A 248 18.60 11.58 -1.83
CA SER A 248 17.59 11.34 -0.79
C SER A 248 16.48 10.39 -1.25
N GLU A 249 16.02 10.51 -2.51
CA GLU A 249 15.00 9.64 -3.08
C GLU A 249 15.53 8.21 -3.29
N LEU A 250 16.77 8.03 -3.75
CA LEU A 250 17.40 6.72 -3.91
C LEU A 250 17.63 6.03 -2.56
N TYR A 251 18.12 6.74 -1.54
CA TYR A 251 18.22 6.19 -0.18
C TYR A 251 16.86 5.75 0.38
N ARG A 252 15.79 6.50 0.06
CA ARG A 252 14.42 6.16 0.50
C ARG A 252 13.89 4.88 -0.15
N LEU A 253 14.41 4.46 -1.31
CA LEU A 253 14.03 3.19 -1.92
C LEU A 253 14.47 1.99 -1.08
N GLY A 254 15.58 2.13 -0.33
CA GLY A 254 16.11 1.06 0.51
C GLY A 254 16.47 -0.20 -0.29
N ASP A 255 16.95 -0.05 -1.53
CA ASP A 255 17.42 -1.18 -2.33
C ASP A 255 18.76 -1.65 -1.76
N PRO A 256 18.83 -2.88 -1.19
CA PRO A 256 20.07 -3.37 -0.57
C PRO A 256 21.18 -3.59 -1.61
N PHE A 257 20.84 -3.73 -2.90
CA PHE A 257 21.80 -3.93 -3.99
C PHE A 257 22.33 -2.63 -4.59
N LEU A 258 21.94 -1.47 -4.05
CA LEU A 258 22.38 -0.18 -4.55
C LEU A 258 23.14 0.57 -3.48
N GLU A 259 24.42 0.81 -3.74
CA GLU A 259 25.27 1.65 -2.89
C GLU A 259 25.61 2.95 -3.64
N LEU A 260 25.37 4.09 -2.98
CA LEU A 260 25.65 5.41 -3.54
C LEU A 260 26.95 5.94 -2.98
N VAL A 261 27.86 6.33 -3.86
CA VAL A 261 29.13 6.95 -3.49
C VAL A 261 29.10 8.40 -3.96
N ASP A 262 29.18 9.35 -3.03
CA ASP A 262 29.28 10.76 -3.40
C ASP A 262 30.69 11.04 -3.95
N ARG A 263 30.75 11.49 -5.21
CA ARG A 263 31.98 11.83 -5.91
C ARG A 263 32.01 13.31 -6.31
N THR A 264 31.12 14.12 -5.74
CA THR A 264 31.02 15.55 -6.04
C THR A 264 32.30 16.32 -5.69
N ASN A 265 32.98 15.93 -4.60
CA ASN A 265 34.22 16.53 -4.12
C ASN A 265 35.39 15.53 -4.20
N PHE A 266 35.50 14.80 -5.31
CA PHE A 266 36.52 13.75 -5.48
C PHE A 266 37.95 14.26 -5.20
N ASP A 267 38.29 15.45 -5.67
CA ASP A 267 39.63 16.03 -5.51
C ASP A 267 39.96 16.30 -4.03
N LEU A 268 39.01 16.79 -3.24
CA LEU A 268 39.18 17.01 -1.80
C LEU A 268 39.32 15.69 -1.03
N ILE A 269 38.55 14.66 -1.42
CA ILE A 269 38.68 13.31 -0.86
C ILE A 269 40.06 12.72 -1.19
N GLN A 270 40.55 12.95 -2.41
CA GLN A 270 41.88 12.51 -2.84
C GLN A 270 42.99 13.22 -2.05
N GLU A 271 42.92 14.54 -1.89
CA GLU A 271 43.87 15.32 -1.10
C GLU A 271 43.90 14.90 0.38
N GLU A 272 42.73 14.68 1.00
CA GLU A 272 42.62 14.17 2.38
C GLU A 272 43.26 12.78 2.52
N GLN A 273 43.03 11.88 1.56
CA GLN A 273 43.64 10.55 1.58
C GLN A 273 45.13 10.56 1.29
N GLU A 274 45.61 11.39 0.37
CA GLU A 274 47.03 11.61 0.11
C GLU A 274 47.75 12.15 1.35
N ALA A 275 47.13 13.06 2.11
CA ALA A 275 47.65 13.56 3.38
C ALA A 275 47.71 12.47 4.48
N ILE A 276 46.71 11.58 4.54
CA ILE A 276 46.68 10.44 5.48
C ILE A 276 47.78 9.41 5.13
N VAL A 277 47.96 9.12 3.84
CA VAL A 277 48.99 8.20 3.32
C VAL A 277 50.40 8.76 3.55
N GLN A 278 50.59 10.07 3.36
CA GLN A 278 51.87 10.74 3.64
C GLN A 278 52.20 10.80 5.15
N GLY A 279 51.20 10.64 6.03
CA GLY A 279 51.36 10.61 7.48
C GLY A 279 51.61 9.23 8.12
N THR A 280 51.40 8.12 7.40
CA THR A 280 51.54 6.76 7.96
C THR A 280 52.14 5.78 6.95
N THR A 281 53.29 5.18 7.27
CA THR A 281 53.87 4.09 6.49
C THR A 281 53.06 2.80 6.63
N SER A 282 52.35 2.40 5.57
CA SER A 282 52.34 1.03 4.99
C SER A 282 51.02 0.69 4.27
N ASP A 283 51.22 0.10 3.09
CA ASP A 283 50.36 -0.80 2.31
C ASP A 283 49.20 -0.24 1.46
N GLY A 284 49.25 -0.65 0.18
CA GLY A 284 48.38 -0.26 -0.93
C GLY A 284 46.92 -0.71 -0.84
N ALA A 285 46.33 -0.74 0.35
CA ALA A 285 44.89 -0.91 0.56
C ALA A 285 44.10 0.37 0.25
N LEU A 286 44.73 1.54 0.38
CA LEU A 286 44.07 2.86 0.31
C LEU A 286 43.66 3.31 -1.11
N THR A 287 44.21 2.72 -2.17
CA THR A 287 43.86 3.07 -3.56
C THR A 287 42.67 2.30 -4.15
N GLN A 288 42.18 1.24 -3.50
CA GLN A 288 41.10 0.39 -4.03
C GLN A 288 39.69 0.91 -3.73
N GLU A 289 39.46 1.58 -2.59
CA GLU A 289 38.16 2.21 -2.27
C GLU A 289 37.80 3.38 -3.21
N LEU A 290 38.81 4.05 -3.76
CA LEU A 290 38.66 5.11 -4.76
C LEU A 290 38.16 4.59 -6.13
N LEU A 291 38.30 3.30 -6.44
CA LEU A 291 37.97 2.67 -7.74
C LEU A 291 36.61 1.95 -7.79
N SER A 292 35.79 2.07 -6.74
CA SER A 292 34.71 1.11 -6.45
C SER A 292 33.37 1.32 -7.17
N ALA A 293 33.14 2.42 -7.88
CA ALA A 293 31.87 2.62 -8.59
C ALA A 293 31.80 1.76 -9.86
N ASN A 294 30.66 1.11 -10.11
CA ASN A 294 30.39 0.42 -11.38
C ASN A 294 30.03 1.44 -12.48
N ALA A 295 29.29 2.48 -12.13
CA ALA A 295 28.87 3.54 -13.05
C ALA A 295 28.83 4.91 -12.38
N TYR A 296 28.87 5.97 -13.20
CA TYR A 296 28.66 7.35 -12.80
C TYR A 296 27.29 7.84 -13.23
N LEU A 297 26.55 8.40 -12.27
CA LEU A 297 25.26 9.05 -12.48
C LEU A 297 25.44 10.56 -12.42
N LYS A 298 25.05 11.23 -13.49
CA LYS A 298 25.07 12.68 -13.62
C LYS A 298 23.66 13.18 -13.90
N VAL A 299 23.19 14.16 -13.14
CA VAL A 299 21.93 14.87 -13.42
C VAL A 299 22.21 16.35 -13.63
N VAL A 300 21.80 16.87 -14.77
CA VAL A 300 22.05 18.25 -15.17
C VAL A 300 20.76 18.91 -15.62
N VAL A 301 20.48 20.09 -15.07
CA VAL A 301 19.46 21.00 -15.59
C VAL A 301 20.10 21.83 -16.68
N ASN A 302 19.74 21.57 -17.93
CA ASN A 302 20.30 22.25 -19.10
C ASN A 302 19.52 23.53 -19.47
N VAL A 303 18.25 23.61 -19.07
CA VAL A 303 17.38 24.79 -19.30
C VAL A 303 16.74 25.21 -18.00
N ALA A 304 16.83 26.49 -17.65
CA ALA A 304 16.24 27.06 -16.43
C ALA A 304 15.66 28.46 -16.66
N ASP A 305 14.56 28.50 -17.41
CA ASP A 305 13.84 29.73 -17.72
C ASP A 305 12.83 30.06 -16.62
N GLU A 306 13.02 31.21 -15.98
CA GLU A 306 12.13 31.71 -14.94
C GLU A 306 11.70 33.13 -15.28
N ILE A 307 10.41 33.33 -15.48
CA ILE A 307 9.82 34.64 -15.74
C ILE A 307 8.94 35.00 -14.54
N GLU A 308 9.39 36.00 -13.78
CA GLU A 308 8.54 36.69 -12.82
C GLU A 308 7.92 37.91 -13.50
N GLY A 309 6.62 37.83 -13.78
CA GLY A 309 5.90 38.95 -14.36
C GLY A 309 5.77 40.11 -13.38
N GLU A 310 5.74 41.33 -13.94
CA GLU A 310 5.41 42.51 -13.16
C GLU A 310 3.91 42.54 -12.84
N LEU A 311 3.55 43.21 -11.74
CA LEU A 311 2.16 43.47 -11.44
C LEU A 311 1.67 44.61 -12.32
N GLU A 312 0.95 44.28 -13.37
CA GLU A 312 0.32 45.25 -14.23
C GLU A 312 -1.00 45.72 -13.62
N SER A 313 -1.35 46.98 -13.86
CA SER A 313 -2.62 47.53 -13.40
C SER A 313 -3.17 48.58 -14.35
N GLU A 314 -4.49 48.60 -14.48
CA GLU A 314 -5.19 49.60 -15.28
C GLU A 314 -6.38 50.15 -14.50
N THR A 315 -6.58 51.46 -14.64
CA THR A 315 -7.78 52.12 -14.11
C THR A 315 -8.91 51.99 -15.12
N LYS A 316 -9.90 51.16 -14.79
CA LYS A 316 -11.10 50.96 -15.58
C LYS A 316 -12.23 51.87 -15.13
N LYS A 317 -13.08 52.21 -16.08
CA LYS A 317 -14.33 52.95 -15.85
C LYS A 317 -15.44 51.96 -15.54
N GLY A 318 -16.32 52.36 -14.64
CA GLY A 318 -17.48 51.57 -14.26
C GLY A 318 -18.60 52.41 -13.66
N TYR A 319 -19.62 51.70 -13.22
CA TYR A 319 -20.84 52.25 -12.63
C TYR A 319 -21.16 51.49 -11.34
N GLU A 320 -21.38 52.21 -10.25
CA GLU A 320 -21.84 51.60 -9.01
C GLU A 320 -23.35 51.80 -8.88
N ARG A 321 -24.09 50.69 -8.72
CA ARG A 321 -25.53 50.72 -8.46
C ARG A 321 -25.80 51.08 -7.00
N PHE A 322 -26.70 52.03 -6.81
CA PHE A 322 -27.29 52.39 -5.53
C PHE A 322 -28.80 52.53 -5.69
N TYR A 323 -29.54 52.45 -4.59
CA TYR A 323 -30.99 52.53 -4.60
C TYR A 323 -31.46 53.84 -4.00
N VAL A 324 -32.44 54.49 -4.64
CA VAL A 324 -33.10 55.69 -4.12
C VAL A 324 -34.59 55.46 -3.94
N LYS A 325 -35.15 55.99 -2.85
CA LYS A 325 -36.59 56.06 -2.59
C LYS A 325 -37.23 57.01 -3.60
N THR A 326 -38.06 56.47 -4.49
CA THR A 326 -38.84 57.26 -5.45
C THR A 326 -40.31 56.88 -5.31
N LYS A 327 -41.22 57.84 -5.40
CA LYS A 327 -42.66 57.54 -5.44
C LYS A 327 -43.04 57.03 -6.83
N ASN A 328 -43.75 55.91 -6.91
CA ASN A 328 -44.34 55.44 -8.17
C ASN A 328 -45.57 56.28 -8.53
N LYS A 329 -46.20 55.99 -9.68
CA LYS A 329 -47.39 56.70 -10.16
C LYS A 329 -48.61 56.55 -9.23
N GLU A 330 -48.60 55.59 -8.32
CA GLU A 330 -49.64 55.34 -7.30
C GLU A 330 -49.32 55.95 -5.93
N GLY A 331 -48.19 56.66 -5.78
CA GLY A 331 -47.80 57.33 -4.54
C GLY A 331 -47.04 56.45 -3.53
N GLU A 332 -46.80 55.19 -3.85
CA GLU A 332 -46.05 54.24 -3.02
C GLU A 332 -44.53 54.45 -3.14
N THR A 333 -43.80 54.21 -2.05
CA THR A 333 -42.34 54.36 -2.04
C THR A 333 -41.67 53.11 -2.62
N VAL A 334 -41.09 53.23 -3.81
CA VAL A 334 -40.36 52.15 -4.50
C VAL A 334 -38.85 52.43 -4.52
N MET A 335 -38.04 51.38 -4.40
CA MET A 335 -36.59 51.43 -4.56
C MET A 335 -36.23 51.46 -6.04
N THR A 336 -35.77 52.59 -6.56
CA THR A 336 -35.31 52.69 -7.95
C THR A 336 -33.79 52.58 -7.99
N ALA A 337 -33.26 51.68 -8.83
CA ALA A 337 -31.83 51.57 -9.07
C ALA A 337 -31.32 52.77 -9.86
N LYS A 338 -30.30 53.45 -9.32
CA LYS A 338 -29.51 54.48 -9.98
C LYS A 338 -28.04 54.06 -10.02
N TYR A 339 -27.28 54.66 -10.93
CA TYR A 339 -25.89 54.32 -11.17
C TYR A 339 -25.01 55.56 -11.08
N LYS A 340 -23.95 55.51 -10.28
CA LYS A 340 -22.95 56.58 -10.20
C LYS A 340 -21.68 56.19 -10.96
N LYS A 341 -21.06 57.14 -11.66
CA LYS A 341 -19.81 56.95 -12.41
C LYS A 341 -18.65 56.77 -11.43
N VAL A 342 -17.94 55.67 -11.56
CA VAL A 342 -16.82 55.30 -10.69
C VAL A 342 -15.65 54.79 -11.53
N THR A 343 -14.48 54.73 -10.89
CA THR A 343 -13.30 54.04 -11.42
C THR A 343 -12.97 52.89 -10.48
N TYR A 344 -12.45 51.81 -11.03
CA TYR A 344 -11.86 50.70 -10.28
C TYR A 344 -10.52 50.35 -10.88
N ARG A 345 -9.64 49.72 -10.10
CA ARG A 345 -8.35 49.23 -10.61
C ARG A 345 -8.44 47.74 -10.84
N GLU A 346 -8.05 47.32 -12.02
CA GLU A 346 -7.88 45.93 -12.42
C GLU A 346 -6.39 45.62 -12.43
N TYR A 347 -6.03 44.43 -11.94
CA TYR A 347 -4.65 43.99 -11.77
C TYR A 347 -4.47 42.61 -12.38
N TRP A 348 -3.32 42.40 -13.03
CA TRP A 348 -2.92 41.08 -13.51
C TRP A 348 -1.42 40.87 -13.31
N LYS A 349 -1.05 39.64 -12.97
CA LYS A 349 0.34 39.18 -12.87
C LYS A 349 0.40 37.72 -13.29
N GLU A 350 1.42 37.37 -14.05
CA GLU A 350 1.69 36.02 -14.53
C GLU A 350 3.15 35.66 -14.22
N ASN A 351 3.34 34.52 -13.56
CA ASN A 351 4.66 33.93 -13.40
C ASN A 351 4.68 32.60 -14.14
N ARG A 352 5.80 32.30 -14.80
CA ARG A 352 6.00 31.04 -15.51
C ARG A 352 7.42 30.55 -15.37
N VAL A 353 7.58 29.24 -15.35
CA VAL A 353 8.89 28.59 -15.34
C VAL A 353 8.90 27.45 -16.34
N HIS A 354 10.07 27.20 -16.91
CA HIS A 354 10.32 26.09 -17.80
C HIS A 354 11.72 25.53 -17.50
N TYR A 355 11.80 24.22 -17.26
CA TYR A 355 13.06 23.54 -16.99
C TYR A 355 13.19 22.25 -17.79
N ILE A 356 14.41 21.96 -18.23
CA ILE A 356 14.77 20.66 -18.82
C ILE A 356 15.96 20.10 -18.07
N ALA A 357 15.82 18.87 -17.59
CA ALA A 357 16.86 18.13 -16.90
C ALA A 357 17.20 16.83 -17.64
N GLU A 358 18.48 16.49 -17.72
CA GLU A 358 18.98 15.26 -18.30
C GLU A 358 19.68 14.43 -17.22
N LEU A 359 19.34 13.15 -17.17
CA LEU A 359 19.98 12.13 -16.34
C LEU A 359 20.79 11.21 -17.25
N VAL A 360 22.08 11.08 -16.98
CA VAL A 360 23.00 10.21 -17.72
C VAL A 360 23.66 9.24 -16.76
N LEU A 361 23.58 7.95 -17.08
CA LEU A 361 24.33 6.90 -16.41
C LEU A 361 25.42 6.38 -17.36
N THR A 362 26.67 6.45 -16.93
CA THR A 362 27.84 6.06 -17.73
C THR A 362 28.63 4.98 -17.02
N ASP A 363 28.91 3.87 -17.70
CA ASP A 363 29.76 2.80 -17.19
C ASP A 363 31.17 3.32 -16.92
N ARG A 364 31.72 3.06 -15.72
CA ARG A 364 33.03 3.58 -15.33
C ARG A 364 34.16 2.97 -16.17
N ALA A 365 34.11 1.66 -16.40
CA ALA A 365 35.23 0.92 -17.00
C ALA A 365 35.36 1.19 -18.51
N THR A 366 34.23 1.34 -19.20
CA THR A 366 34.17 1.46 -20.66
C THR A 366 33.81 2.85 -21.14
N SER A 367 33.40 3.75 -20.24
CA SER A 367 32.85 5.08 -20.56
C SER A 367 31.64 5.03 -21.51
N LYS A 368 30.97 3.87 -21.61
CA LYS A 368 29.76 3.72 -22.42
C LYS A 368 28.57 4.29 -21.65
N ILE A 369 27.73 5.03 -22.36
CA ILE A 369 26.45 5.48 -21.84
C ILE A 369 25.54 4.26 -21.68
N LEU A 370 25.18 3.93 -20.45
CA LEU A 370 24.25 2.86 -20.10
C LEU A 370 22.81 3.32 -20.25
N SER A 371 22.54 4.58 -19.90
CA SER A 371 21.19 5.15 -19.98
C SER A 371 21.23 6.67 -20.07
N VAL A 372 20.30 7.25 -20.83
CA VAL A 372 20.00 8.68 -20.85
C VAL A 372 18.50 8.85 -20.70
N ASN A 373 18.08 9.82 -19.90
CA ASN A 373 16.68 10.21 -19.81
C ASN A 373 16.55 11.72 -19.67
N SER A 374 15.58 12.32 -20.34
CA SER A 374 15.32 13.76 -20.30
C SER A 374 13.94 14.03 -19.71
N PHE A 375 13.86 15.03 -18.85
CA PHE A 375 12.66 15.41 -18.12
C PHE A 375 12.39 16.90 -18.35
N GLU A 376 11.14 17.21 -18.65
CA GLU A 376 10.67 18.58 -18.87
C GLU A 376 9.65 18.95 -17.79
N PHE A 377 9.71 20.19 -17.31
CA PHE A 377 8.80 20.71 -16.30
C PHE A 377 8.38 22.14 -16.63
N ASP A 378 7.07 22.34 -16.71
CA ASP A 378 6.42 23.63 -16.90
C ASP A 378 5.43 23.88 -15.76
N ASP A 379 5.47 25.08 -15.18
CA ASP A 379 4.44 25.57 -14.25
C ASP A 379 4.17 27.05 -14.54
N GLU A 380 2.90 27.42 -14.45
CA GLU A 380 2.42 28.76 -14.71
C GLU A 380 1.35 29.09 -13.66
N ASP A 381 1.40 30.31 -13.13
CA ASP A 381 0.38 30.79 -12.21
C ASP A 381 0.04 32.25 -12.51
N LYS A 382 -1.26 32.55 -12.38
CA LYS A 382 -1.88 33.81 -12.82
C LYS A 382 -2.76 34.38 -11.73
N ALA A 383 -2.56 35.65 -11.40
CA ALA A 383 -3.51 36.43 -10.62
C ALA A 383 -4.20 37.44 -11.53
N HIS A 384 -5.53 37.48 -11.46
CA HIS A 384 -6.35 38.48 -12.13
C HIS A 384 -7.46 38.91 -11.18
N TYR A 385 -7.40 40.15 -10.70
CA TYR A 385 -8.31 40.64 -9.69
C TYR A 385 -8.60 42.14 -9.84
N ILE A 386 -9.66 42.60 -9.19
CA ILE A 386 -9.97 44.02 -9.11
C ILE A 386 -9.89 44.52 -7.66
N ASN A 387 -9.53 45.79 -7.49
CA ASN A 387 -9.63 46.49 -6.21
C ASN A 387 -10.81 47.47 -6.27
N TYR A 388 -11.92 47.06 -5.67
CA TYR A 388 -13.11 47.89 -5.49
C TYR A 388 -13.93 47.39 -4.30
N SER A 389 -14.42 48.31 -3.46
CA SER A 389 -15.06 47.95 -2.18
C SER A 389 -16.48 47.41 -2.33
N ASN A 390 -17.25 47.85 -3.34
CA ASN A 390 -18.68 47.54 -3.45
C ASN A 390 -18.99 46.44 -4.50
N ASP A 391 -19.86 45.48 -4.16
CA ASP A 391 -20.35 44.37 -5.00
C ASP A 391 -21.31 44.81 -6.13
N GLN A 392 -21.76 46.06 -6.05
CA GLN A 392 -22.69 46.68 -7.00
C GLN A 392 -21.97 47.37 -8.15
N LEU A 393 -20.78 46.89 -8.53
CA LEU A 393 -19.96 47.42 -9.60
C LEU A 393 -20.32 46.78 -10.95
N PHE A 394 -20.52 47.63 -11.95
CA PHE A 394 -20.75 47.25 -13.34
C PHE A 394 -19.67 47.87 -14.22
N PRO A 395 -19.18 47.16 -15.26
CA PRO A 395 -18.28 47.76 -16.23
C PRO A 395 -19.02 48.74 -17.14
N GLY A 396 -18.28 49.56 -17.86
CA GLY A 396 -18.85 50.44 -18.88
C GLY A 396 -17.97 51.65 -19.15
N TYR A 397 -18.38 52.45 -20.12
CA TYR A 397 -17.64 53.63 -20.55
C TYR A 397 -18.36 54.92 -20.20
N TRP A 398 -17.62 55.91 -19.72
CA TRP A 398 -18.09 57.29 -19.62
C TRP A 398 -17.02 58.27 -20.12
N LYS A 399 -17.42 59.39 -20.74
CA LYS A 399 -16.47 60.42 -21.21
C LYS A 399 -16.05 61.37 -20.09
N TYR A 400 -17.02 61.86 -19.32
CA TYR A 400 -16.80 62.76 -18.19
C TYR A 400 -17.40 62.18 -16.91
N GLN A 401 -16.67 62.24 -15.80
CA GLN A 401 -17.13 61.69 -14.52
C GLN A 401 -18.24 62.54 -13.88
N SER A 402 -18.12 63.87 -13.97
CA SER A 402 -18.97 64.83 -13.28
C SER A 402 -20.20 65.31 -14.06
N ARG A 403 -20.30 64.98 -15.36
CA ARG A 403 -21.41 65.39 -16.23
C ARG A 403 -21.81 64.29 -17.17
N ASP A 404 -23.08 64.29 -17.57
CA ASP A 404 -23.60 63.33 -18.53
C ASP A 404 -23.15 63.65 -19.95
N HIS A 405 -22.87 62.60 -20.70
CA HIS A 405 -22.47 62.70 -22.09
C HIS A 405 -23.17 61.60 -22.91
N TYR A 406 -23.57 61.93 -24.14
CA TYR A 406 -24.32 61.00 -24.99
C TYR A 406 -23.57 59.70 -25.31
N SER A 407 -22.25 59.67 -25.16
CA SER A 407 -21.39 58.50 -25.38
C SER A 407 -21.24 57.60 -24.16
N ASP A 408 -21.87 57.95 -23.03
CA ASP A 408 -21.82 57.13 -21.83
C ASP A 408 -22.63 55.84 -22.07
N ARG A 409 -22.03 54.70 -21.73
CA ARG A 409 -22.54 53.35 -22.02
C ARG A 409 -22.27 52.44 -20.81
N PRO A 410 -23.19 52.41 -19.82
CA PRO A 410 -23.11 51.45 -18.72
C PRO A 410 -23.52 50.04 -19.17
N GLU A 411 -22.75 49.02 -18.80
CA GLU A 411 -23.11 47.61 -19.02
C GLU A 411 -23.87 47.06 -17.81
N ILE A 412 -25.15 47.42 -17.67
CA ILE A 412 -25.99 47.11 -16.49
C ILE A 412 -26.45 45.63 -16.40
N ALA A 413 -25.89 44.74 -17.22
CA ALA A 413 -26.24 43.34 -17.20
C ALA A 413 -25.72 42.65 -15.92
N GLU A 414 -26.57 41.89 -15.23
CA GLU A 414 -26.21 41.26 -13.94
C GLU A 414 -25.05 40.27 -14.04
N PHE A 415 -24.85 39.60 -15.19
CA PHE A 415 -23.73 38.70 -15.37
C PHE A 415 -22.38 39.44 -15.35
N LYS A 416 -22.31 40.66 -15.88
CA LYS A 416 -21.12 41.52 -15.83
C LYS A 416 -20.78 41.96 -14.41
N ARG A 417 -21.79 42.29 -13.61
CA ARG A 417 -21.59 42.55 -12.17
C ARG A 417 -21.03 41.33 -11.45
N LYS A 418 -21.57 40.13 -11.74
CA LYS A 418 -21.09 38.88 -11.15
C LYS A 418 -19.64 38.56 -11.56
N GLU A 419 -19.26 38.85 -12.81
CA GLU A 419 -17.89 38.71 -13.31
C GLU A 419 -16.91 39.59 -12.50
N LEU A 420 -17.22 40.88 -12.34
CA LEU A 420 -16.41 41.78 -11.50
C LEU A 420 -16.42 41.36 -10.03
N ALA A 421 -17.55 40.90 -9.50
CA ALA A 421 -17.62 40.38 -8.13
C ALA A 421 -16.76 39.12 -7.93
N ARG A 422 -16.59 38.28 -8.97
CA ARG A 422 -15.66 37.14 -8.96
C ARG A 422 -14.22 37.62 -8.94
N LEU A 423 -13.84 38.57 -9.82
CA LEU A 423 -12.49 39.15 -9.84
C LEU A 423 -12.14 39.84 -8.53
N ARG A 424 -13.11 40.46 -7.86
CA ARG A 424 -12.92 41.13 -6.57
C ARG A 424 -12.65 40.15 -5.42
N LYS A 425 -13.10 38.89 -5.57
CA LYS A 425 -12.84 37.78 -4.65
C LYS A 425 -11.68 36.87 -5.11
N ALA A 426 -11.09 37.13 -6.28
CA ALA A 426 -10.02 36.33 -6.82
C ALA A 426 -8.76 36.45 -5.96
N SER A 427 -7.93 35.40 -5.97
CA SER A 427 -6.64 35.42 -5.27
C SER A 427 -5.75 36.53 -5.83
N LYS A 428 -5.04 37.19 -4.92
CA LYS A 428 -4.04 38.21 -5.26
C LYS A 428 -2.62 37.63 -5.28
N SER A 429 -2.43 36.43 -4.74
CA SER A 429 -1.12 35.79 -4.68
C SER A 429 -0.89 34.94 -5.93
N VAL A 430 0.31 35.06 -6.49
CA VAL A 430 0.85 34.19 -7.53
C VAL A 430 2.01 33.41 -6.92
N LYS A 431 2.13 32.12 -7.22
CA LYS A 431 3.33 31.34 -6.89
C LYS A 431 4.57 32.07 -7.41
N SER A 432 5.59 32.21 -6.57
CA SER A 432 6.88 32.74 -7.02
C SER A 432 7.62 31.70 -7.89
N PRO A 433 8.50 32.11 -8.83
CA PRO A 433 9.34 31.17 -9.56
C PRO A 433 10.15 30.25 -8.65
N ALA A 434 10.59 30.75 -7.48
CA ALA A 434 11.27 29.92 -6.47
C ALA A 434 10.40 28.77 -5.92
N THR A 435 9.09 29.00 -5.75
CA THR A 435 8.15 27.96 -5.32
C THR A 435 7.95 26.93 -6.42
N MET A 436 7.80 27.38 -7.67
CA MET A 436 7.66 26.49 -8.83
C MET A 436 8.93 25.67 -9.09
N ARG A 437 10.12 26.29 -8.95
CA ARG A 437 11.44 25.64 -8.99
C ARG A 437 11.56 24.50 -8.00
N LYS A 438 11.08 24.67 -6.76
CA LYS A 438 11.03 23.58 -5.77
C LYS A 438 10.16 22.42 -6.26
N GLY A 439 9.06 22.71 -6.96
CA GLY A 439 8.25 21.72 -7.66
C GLY A 439 9.06 20.94 -8.69
N ALA A 440 9.77 21.65 -9.58
CA ALA A 440 10.64 21.06 -10.60
C ALA A 440 11.72 20.15 -9.99
N ILE A 441 12.43 20.62 -8.95
CA ILE A 441 13.47 19.84 -8.25
C ILE A 441 12.92 18.50 -7.74
N ASN A 442 11.75 18.53 -7.10
CA ASN A 442 11.10 17.31 -6.60
C ASN A 442 10.68 16.39 -7.75
N TYR A 443 10.11 16.96 -8.82
CA TYR A 443 9.69 16.21 -10.00
C TYR A 443 10.88 15.51 -10.66
N PHE A 444 11.98 16.22 -10.94
CA PHE A 444 13.16 15.64 -11.58
C PHE A 444 13.82 14.57 -10.72
N ALA A 445 14.00 14.81 -9.43
CA ALA A 445 14.62 13.84 -8.53
C ALA A 445 13.78 12.56 -8.40
N GLN A 446 12.45 12.68 -8.27
CA GLN A 446 11.57 11.51 -8.16
C GLN A 446 11.54 10.68 -9.45
N ASN A 447 11.44 11.33 -10.61
CA ASN A 447 11.43 10.61 -11.89
C ASN A 447 12.81 10.02 -12.22
N SER A 448 13.90 10.70 -11.85
CA SER A 448 15.26 10.15 -11.97
C SER A 448 15.45 8.92 -11.08
N ALA A 449 15.02 8.97 -9.82
CA ALA A 449 15.12 7.81 -8.92
C ALA A 449 14.30 6.60 -9.42
N LYS A 450 13.07 6.85 -9.91
CA LYS A 450 12.26 5.81 -10.55
C LYS A 450 12.94 5.23 -11.77
N HIS A 451 13.54 6.07 -12.61
CA HIS A 451 14.27 5.62 -13.80
C HIS A 451 15.42 4.70 -13.42
N VAL A 452 16.26 5.10 -12.46
CA VAL A 452 17.36 4.26 -11.94
C VAL A 452 16.84 2.91 -11.44
N GLN A 453 15.70 2.88 -10.74
CA GLN A 453 15.09 1.63 -10.27
C GLN A 453 14.66 0.68 -11.39
N THR A 454 14.32 1.20 -12.57
CA THR A 454 13.93 0.35 -13.72
C THR A 454 15.11 -0.25 -14.47
N LEU A 455 16.33 0.22 -14.19
CA LEU A 455 17.54 -0.30 -14.84
C LEU A 455 17.94 -1.64 -14.22
N ASP A 456 18.25 -2.60 -15.09
CA ASP A 456 18.85 -3.88 -14.67
C ASP A 456 20.36 -3.69 -14.47
N LEU A 457 20.72 -3.13 -13.31
CA LEU A 457 22.10 -2.85 -12.94
C LEU A 457 22.73 -4.09 -12.29
N ARG A 458 23.77 -4.63 -12.94
CA ARG A 458 24.50 -5.81 -12.49
C ARG A 458 26.00 -5.53 -12.57
N PRO A 459 26.79 -5.91 -11.55
CA PRO A 459 28.23 -5.66 -11.50
C PRO A 459 29.04 -6.21 -12.67
#